data_AF-A0A3D2J814-F1
#
_entry.id   AF-A0A3D2J814-F1
#
_cell.length_a   1.000
_cell.length_b   1.000
_cell.length_c   1.000
_cell.angle_alpha   90.00
_cell.angle_beta   90.00
_cell.angle_gamma   90.00
#
_symmetry.space_group_name_H-M   'P 1'
#
loop_
_entity.id
_entity.type
_entity.pdbx_description
1 polymer ?
#
loop_
_entity_poly.entity_id
_entity_poly.type
_entity_poly.pdbx_seq_one_letter_code
_entity_poly.pdbx_strand_id
1 'polypeptide(L)' 'DVYDCDADLLASEPFLHSVLNDYPDVIGMEKVSSVVLRDIKTSEPLDDGMSGFVIIATS' A
#
# COMPACT_ATOMS: atom_id res chain seq x y z
N ASP A 1 2.65 -5.63 -12.19
CA ASP A 1 3.74 -6.05 -11.29
C ASP A 1 4.90 -5.09 -11.43
N VAL A 2 5.60 -4.84 -10.32
CA VAL A 2 6.82 -4.03 -10.25
C VAL A 2 7.90 -4.91 -9.63
N TYR A 3 9.07 -4.95 -10.26
CA TYR A 3 10.22 -5.77 -9.86
C TYR A 3 11.41 -4.87 -9.52
N ASP A 4 12.41 -5.44 -8.84
CA ASP A 4 13.63 -4.74 -8.41
C ASP A 4 13.35 -3.48 -7.57
N CYS A 5 12.24 -3.49 -6.82
CA CYS A 5 11.90 -2.45 -5.88
C CYS A 5 12.82 -2.49 -4.65
N ASP A 6 13.00 -1.32 -4.04
CA ASP A 6 13.69 -1.20 -2.76
C ASP A 6 12.89 -1.92 -1.66
N ALA A 7 13.49 -2.99 -1.12
CA ALA A 7 12.86 -3.84 -0.11
C ALA A 7 12.60 -3.09 1.20
N ASP A 8 13.45 -2.12 1.57
CA ASP A 8 13.30 -1.35 2.80
C ASP A 8 12.10 -0.40 2.71
N LEU A 9 11.84 0.15 1.51
CA LEU A 9 10.63 0.93 1.25
C LEU A 9 9.38 0.07 1.26
N LEU A 10 9.43 -1.14 0.67
CA LEU A 10 8.30 -2.06 0.68
C LEU A 10 7.98 -2.62 2.08
N ALA A 11 8.95 -2.63 3.00
CA ALA A 11 8.73 -2.98 4.40
C ALA A 11 8.29 -1.79 5.29
N SER A 12 8.30 -0.56 4.75
CA SER A 12 8.02 0.66 5.52
C SER A 12 6.53 1.01 5.51
N GLU A 13 5.84 0.76 6.63
CA GLU A 13 4.42 1.11 6.79
C GLU A 13 4.14 2.60 6.54
N PRO A 14 4.92 3.58 7.06
CA PRO A 14 4.67 5.00 6.78
C PRO A 14 4.79 5.34 5.29
N PHE A 15 5.74 4.72 4.59
CA PHE A 15 5.92 4.92 3.15
C PHE A 15 4.71 4.37 2.38
N LEU A 16 4.34 3.11 2.62
CA LEU A 16 3.18 2.50 1.97
C LEU A 16 1.88 3.26 2.28
N HIS A 17 1.73 3.78 3.50
CA HIS A 17 0.58 4.59 3.87
C HIS A 17 0.52 5.87 3.03
N SER A 18 1.64 6.60 2.88
CA SER A 18 1.68 7.78 2.02
C SER A 18 1.37 7.44 0.57
N VAL A 19 1.96 6.38 0.02
CA VAL A 19 1.68 5.95 -1.37
C VAL A 19 0.17 5.71 -1.57
N LEU A 20 -0.47 4.92 -0.72
CA LEU A 20 -1.90 4.63 -0.83
C LEU A 20 -2.77 5.86 -0.54
N ASN A 21 -2.30 6.78 0.31
CA ASN A 21 -3.03 7.99 0.67
C ASN A 21 -3.02 9.04 -0.45
N ASP A 22 -1.91 9.16 -1.16
CA ASP A 22 -1.60 10.28 -2.05
C ASP A 22 -1.78 9.91 -3.54
N TYR A 23 -1.65 8.63 -3.89
CA TYR A 23 -1.81 8.17 -5.27
C TYR A 23 -3.18 8.46 -5.90
N PRO A 24 -4.33 8.43 -5.17
CA PRO A 24 -5.62 8.83 -5.73
C PRO A 24 -5.60 10.24 -6.36
N ASP A 25 -4.92 11.20 -5.74
CA ASP A 25 -4.78 12.57 -6.28
C ASP A 25 -3.99 12.60 -7.58
N VAL A 26 -2.95 11.75 -7.69
CA VAL A 26 -2.11 11.63 -8.90
C VAL A 26 -2.92 11.14 -10.10
N ILE A 27 -3.91 10.27 -9.87
CA ILE A 27 -4.76 9.70 -10.92
C ILE A 27 -6.11 10.40 -11.08
N GLY A 28 -6.34 11.51 -10.36
CA GLY A 28 -7.56 12.30 -10.44
C GLY A 28 -8.81 11.59 -9.91
N MET A 29 -8.66 10.76 -8.88
CA MET A 29 -9.75 10.01 -8.24
C MET A 29 -9.98 10.49 -6.81
N GLU A 30 -11.22 10.45 -6.35
CA GLU A 30 -11.57 10.81 -4.97
C GLU A 30 -11.28 9.63 -4.04
N LYS A 31 -10.53 9.88 -2.96
CA LYS A 31 -10.33 8.90 -1.88
C LYS A 31 -11.53 8.89 -0.95
N VAL A 32 -12.22 7.74 -0.87
CA VAL A 32 -13.47 7.60 -0.08
C VAL A 32 -13.31 6.80 1.21
N SER A 33 -12.12 6.29 1.50
CA SER A 33 -11.82 5.60 2.76
C SER A 33 -10.48 6.04 3.37
N SER A 34 -10.27 5.72 4.64
CA SER A 34 -8.92 5.67 5.21
C SER A 34 -8.10 4.57 4.53
N VAL A 35 -6.77 4.70 4.57
CA VAL A 35 -5.87 3.61 4.18
C VAL A 35 -5.98 2.48 5.21
N VAL A 36 -6.05 1.25 4.72
CA VAL A 36 -5.92 0.05 5.55
C VAL A 36 -4.61 -0.61 5.18
N LEU A 37 -3.77 -0.85 6.19
CA LEU A 37 -2.51 -1.58 6.06
C LEU A 37 -2.46 -2.69 7.11
N ARG A 38 -1.86 -3.83 6.73
CA ARG A 38 -1.64 -4.98 7.61
C ARG A 38 -0.29 -5.60 7.29
N ASP A 39 0.53 -5.76 8.33
CA ASP A 39 1.67 -6.69 8.30
C ASP A 39 1.11 -8.11 8.43
N ILE A 40 1.35 -8.93 7.42
CA ILE A 40 0.92 -10.32 7.38
C ILE A 40 2.15 -11.18 7.66
N LYS A 41 2.05 -11.92 8.76
CA LYS A 41 3.02 -12.95 9.15
C LYS A 41 2.50 -14.32 8.76
N THR A 42 3.33 -15.11 8.10
CA THR A 42 2.99 -16.48 7.70
C THR A 42 3.89 -17.50 8.41
N SER A 43 3.69 -18.78 8.12
CA SER A 43 4.57 -19.84 8.62
C SER A 43 5.96 -19.86 7.95
N GLU A 44 6.08 -19.27 6.75
CA GLU A 44 7.33 -19.13 6.01
C GLU A 44 7.73 -17.65 5.98
N PRO A 45 8.81 -17.22 6.65
CA PRO A 45 9.19 -15.80 6.73
C PRO A 45 9.41 -15.12 5.37
N LEU A 46 9.75 -15.88 4.32
CA LEU A 46 9.88 -15.34 2.95
C LEU A 46 8.53 -14.94 2.32
N ASP A 47 7.42 -15.43 2.86
CA ASP A 47 6.06 -15.10 2.43
C ASP A 47 5.43 -14.00 3.31
N ASP A 48 6.16 -13.46 4.30
CA ASP A 48 5.73 -12.30 5.07
C ASP A 48 5.64 -11.06 4.16
N GLY A 49 4.70 -10.16 4.48
CA GLY A 49 4.60 -8.92 3.73
C GLY A 49 3.50 -7.98 4.17
N MET A 50 3.53 -6.78 3.62
CA MET A 50 2.52 -5.77 3.85
C MET A 50 1.40 -5.89 2.81
N SER A 51 0.16 -5.92 3.26
CA SER A 51 -1.02 -5.80 2.40
C SER A 51 -1.77 -4.52 2.77
N GLY A 52 -2.22 -3.79 1.76
CA GLY A 52 -3.02 -2.61 1.99
C GLY A 52 -3.96 -2.26 0.84
N PHE A 53 -4.97 -1.49 1.17
CA PHE A 53 -5.91 -0.95 0.20
C PHE A 53 -6.49 0.39 0.65
N VAL A 54 -7.01 1.11 -0.32
CA VAL A 54 -7.83 2.31 -0.15
C VAL A 54 -8.96 2.24 -1.16
N ILE A 55 -10.15 2.70 -0.78
CA ILE A 55 -11.30 2.76 -1.68
C ILE A 55 -11.29 4.14 -2.34
N ILE A 56 -11.43 4.15 -3.66
CA ILE A 56 -11.53 5.36 -4.47
C ILE A 56 -12.82 5.36 -5.28
N ALA A 57 -13.29 6.54 -5.66
CA ALA A 57 -14.47 6.73 -6.50
C ALA A 57 -14.18 7.70 -7.65
N THR A 58 -14.92 7.53 -8.74
CA THR A 58 -15.03 8.51 -9.81
C THR A 58 -16.32 9.30 -9.60
N SER A 59 -16.22 10.62 -9.64
CA SER A 59 -17.36 11.55 -9.62
C SER A 59 -18.20 11.48 -10.90
#